data_AF-A0A0D7BKY9-F1
#
_entry.id   AF-A0A0D7BKY9-F1
#
_cell.length_a   1.000
_cell.length_b   1.000
_cell.length_c   1.000
_cell.angle_alpha   90.00
_cell.angle_beta   90.00
_cell.angle_gamma   90.00
#
_symmetry.space_group_name_H-M   'P 1'
#
loop_
_entity.id
_entity.type
_entity.pdbx_description
1 polymer ?
#
loop_
_entity_poly.entity_id
_entity_poly.type
_entity_poly.pdbx_seq_one_letter_code
_entity_poly.pdbx_strand_id
1 'polypeptide(L)'
;MSVSVIIARLFHFQSGHSRVPTLPQELLDLIIDHLASTTDKKTLMACALTNKAFLDRARTHLFGDVVLTPQSAAKFTTASHPPFSHVRHLRLIGLGQTALKWEQLDFSATHIRQLSLINVDAGLLLQMKWTPTIESLYLNFIRVESLDKFYQLMRNFPQLRHLTLYQFYCCGEGEHTEASEHQHQVRIPLRTLELSFRYSRSDVVDMLTSPRSPFVLDDLEELTIKPNAMDTDGLLRISDALQVGGDSLATLNVGPFRMHGLADDIPIPRLTSFRVLRVSVSDRAIHQNLIDWWTTLFSTSSTSWDLQHLTVNAAVHLLDWDSLSGGGRFHCFAEKEKWERLASALVGKQMSALRTVTIRLELKEGPLQYLKDIKAVIERALERTSANFKTVVDLCP
;
A
#
# COMPACT_ATOMS: atom_id res chain seq x y z
N MET A 1 -20.02 -20.52 -26.31
CA MET A 1 -20.97 -19.54 -26.86
C MET A 1 -20.66 -18.18 -26.27
N SER A 2 -20.33 -17.18 -27.08
CA SER A 2 -20.00 -15.85 -26.56
C SER A 2 -21.27 -15.15 -26.04
N VAL A 3 -21.19 -14.52 -24.86
CA VAL A 3 -22.28 -13.74 -24.23
C VAL A 3 -22.85 -12.69 -25.19
N SER A 4 -22.01 -12.17 -26.09
CA SER A 4 -22.38 -11.20 -27.14
C SER A 4 -23.47 -11.74 -28.08
N VAL A 5 -23.51 -13.05 -28.35
CA VAL A 5 -24.47 -13.68 -29.28
C VAL A 5 -25.84 -13.89 -28.62
N ILE A 6 -25.88 -14.11 -27.31
CA ILE A 6 -27.13 -14.25 -26.55
C ILE A 6 -27.82 -12.89 -26.43
N ILE A 7 -27.06 -11.82 -26.17
CA ILE A 7 -27.59 -10.46 -26.06
C ILE A 7 -28.16 -9.98 -27.41
N ALA A 8 -27.44 -10.19 -28.52
CA ALA A 8 -27.93 -9.76 -29.85
C ALA A 8 -29.23 -10.45 -30.28
N ARG A 9 -29.46 -11.71 -29.86
CA ARG A 9 -30.69 -12.45 -30.19
C ARG A 9 -31.91 -12.06 -29.35
N LEU A 10 -31.72 -11.46 -28.17
CA LEU A 10 -32.83 -11.00 -27.33
C LEU A 10 -33.50 -9.71 -27.85
N PHE A 11 -32.83 -8.92 -28.69
CA PHE A 11 -33.32 -7.59 -29.09
C PHE A 11 -33.84 -7.47 -30.53
N HIS A 12 -33.78 -8.53 -31.35
CA HIS A 12 -34.08 -8.45 -32.79
C HIS A 12 -35.46 -8.97 -33.23
N PHE A 13 -36.50 -8.86 -32.40
CA PHE A 13 -37.86 -9.29 -32.74
C PHE A 13 -38.86 -8.12 -32.64
N GLN A 14 -39.11 -7.40 -33.74
CA GLN A 14 -40.28 -6.53 -33.85
C GLN A 14 -40.84 -6.45 -35.28
N SER A 15 -42.04 -7.00 -35.43
CA SER A 15 -43.14 -6.37 -36.15
C SER A 15 -44.46 -7.03 -35.72
N GLY A 16 -45.14 -6.42 -34.73
CA GLY A 16 -46.49 -6.81 -34.28
C GLY A 16 -46.74 -6.64 -32.79
N HIS A 17 -47.05 -5.41 -32.34
CA HIS A 17 -47.86 -4.98 -31.16
C HIS A 17 -47.90 -5.79 -29.84
N SER A 18 -46.96 -6.70 -29.59
CA SER A 18 -46.74 -7.28 -28.28
C SER A 18 -45.69 -6.43 -27.57
N ARG A 19 -46.07 -5.77 -26.46
CA ARG A 19 -45.12 -5.06 -25.58
C ARG A 19 -44.17 -6.11 -25.01
N VAL A 20 -43.04 -6.31 -25.67
CA VAL A 20 -41.97 -7.19 -25.19
C VAL A 20 -41.64 -6.72 -23.77
N PRO A 21 -41.70 -7.60 -22.76
CA PRO A 21 -41.34 -7.22 -21.40
C PRO A 21 -39.88 -6.75 -21.42
N THR A 22 -39.69 -5.45 -21.18
CA THR A 22 -38.37 -4.85 -21.03
C THR A 22 -37.82 -5.25 -19.68
N LEU A 23 -36.58 -5.75 -19.67
CA LEU A 23 -35.88 -6.00 -18.42
C LEU A 23 -35.78 -4.69 -17.60
N PRO A 24 -36.04 -4.72 -16.29
CA PRO A 24 -35.77 -3.59 -15.40
C PRO A 24 -34.31 -3.12 -15.49
N GLN A 25 -34.08 -1.80 -15.37
CA GLN A 25 -32.76 -1.20 -15.52
C GLN A 25 -31.77 -1.75 -14.49
N GLU A 26 -32.23 -2.09 -13.29
CA GLU A 26 -31.42 -2.67 -12.22
C GLU A 26 -30.81 -4.02 -12.63
N LEU A 27 -31.56 -4.84 -13.38
CA LEU A 27 -31.04 -6.10 -13.90
C LEU A 27 -30.00 -5.87 -15.01
N LEU A 28 -30.21 -4.85 -15.85
CA LEU A 28 -29.24 -4.47 -16.87
C LEU A 28 -27.93 -3.97 -16.23
N ASP A 29 -28.03 -3.14 -15.19
CA ASP A 29 -26.87 -2.64 -14.47
C ASP A 29 -26.10 -3.76 -13.78
N LEU A 30 -26.79 -4.73 -13.17
CA LEU A 30 -26.17 -5.93 -12.59
C LEU A 30 -25.44 -6.78 -13.64
N ILE A 31 -26.00 -6.91 -14.85
CA ILE A 31 -25.32 -7.61 -15.96
C ILE A 31 -24.03 -6.87 -16.34
N ILE A 32 -24.09 -5.55 -16.48
CA ILE A 32 -22.91 -4.73 -16.81
C ILE A 32 -21.88 -4.78 -15.68
N ASP A 33 -22.31 -4.74 -14.42
CA ASP A 33 -21.43 -4.88 -13.24
C ASP A 33 -20.72 -6.24 -13.22
N HIS A 34 -21.46 -7.31 -13.51
CA HIS A 34 -20.87 -8.63 -13.61
C HIS A 34 -19.84 -8.70 -14.75
N LEU A 35 -20.16 -8.15 -15.92
CA LEU A 35 -19.19 -8.05 -17.03
C LEU A 35 -17.97 -7.20 -16.68
N ALA A 36 -18.14 -6.13 -15.90
CA ALA A 36 -17.02 -5.33 -15.42
C ALA A 36 -16.12 -6.11 -14.46
N SER A 37 -16.70 -6.95 -13.60
CA SER A 37 -15.95 -7.80 -12.67
C SER A 37 -15.05 -8.84 -13.34
N THR A 38 -15.38 -9.26 -14.57
CA THR A 38 -14.53 -10.19 -15.36
C THR A 38 -13.37 -9.50 -16.08
N THR A 39 -13.25 -8.18 -15.97
CA THR A 39 -12.22 -7.33 -16.62
C THR A 39 -12.26 -7.31 -18.16
N ASP A 40 -13.33 -7.82 -18.79
CA ASP A 40 -13.49 -7.80 -20.25
C ASP A 40 -13.96 -6.43 -20.77
N LYS A 41 -12.99 -5.50 -20.90
CA LYS A 41 -13.25 -4.15 -21.43
C LYS A 41 -13.81 -4.15 -22.85
N LYS A 42 -13.51 -5.15 -23.69
CA LYS A 42 -13.99 -5.20 -25.08
C LYS A 42 -15.49 -5.48 -25.11
N THR A 43 -15.95 -6.43 -24.30
CA THR A 43 -17.38 -6.71 -24.17
C THR A 43 -18.13 -5.52 -23.58
N LEU A 44 -17.58 -4.84 -22.57
CA LEU A 44 -18.16 -3.61 -22.04
C LEU A 44 -18.29 -2.50 -23.10
N MET A 45 -17.27 -2.31 -23.95
CA MET A 45 -17.35 -1.37 -25.07
C MET A 45 -18.43 -1.76 -26.05
N ALA A 46 -18.54 -3.04 -26.40
CA ALA A 46 -19.62 -3.53 -27.26
C ALA A 46 -21.00 -3.25 -26.63
N CYS A 47 -21.19 -3.52 -25.33
CA CYS A 47 -22.42 -3.18 -24.61
C CYS A 47 -22.74 -1.69 -24.64
N ALA A 48 -21.74 -0.82 -24.44
CA ALA A 48 -21.91 0.63 -24.52
C ALA A 48 -22.39 1.08 -25.91
N LEU A 49 -21.96 0.36 -26.97
CA LEU A 49 -22.33 0.68 -28.36
C LEU A 49 -23.65 0.03 -28.81
N THR A 50 -24.14 -1.01 -28.13
CA THR A 50 -25.34 -1.74 -28.56
C THR A 50 -26.65 -1.10 -28.09
N ASN A 51 -26.71 -0.58 -26.86
CA ASN A 51 -27.95 -0.01 -26.31
C ASN A 51 -27.67 1.17 -25.35
N LYS A 52 -28.47 2.24 -25.46
CA LYS A 52 -28.40 3.40 -24.56
C LYS A 52 -28.63 3.03 -23.09
N ALA A 53 -29.44 2.01 -22.81
CA ALA A 53 -29.67 1.51 -21.45
C ALA A 53 -28.40 0.94 -20.80
N PHE A 54 -27.44 0.46 -21.60
CA PHE A 54 -26.13 0.00 -21.10
C PHE A 54 -25.09 1.10 -21.03
N LEU A 55 -25.28 2.19 -21.79
CA LEU A 55 -24.25 3.17 -22.06
C LEU A 55 -23.71 3.82 -20.78
N ASP A 56 -24.57 4.32 -19.92
CA ASP A 56 -24.14 5.07 -18.72
C ASP A 56 -23.38 4.17 -17.73
N ARG A 57 -23.94 3.00 -17.43
CA ARG A 57 -23.30 2.02 -16.55
C ARG A 57 -22.00 1.49 -17.15
N ALA A 58 -21.97 1.17 -18.44
CA ALA A 58 -20.76 0.71 -19.12
C ALA A 58 -19.68 1.80 -19.14
N ARG A 59 -20.04 3.07 -19.37
CA ARG A 59 -19.12 4.22 -19.30
C ARG A 59 -18.50 4.38 -17.91
N THR A 60 -19.30 4.20 -16.86
CA THR A 60 -18.81 4.26 -15.48
C THR A 60 -17.69 3.24 -15.24
N HIS A 61 -17.79 2.03 -15.78
CA HIS A 61 -16.73 1.02 -15.66
C HIS A 61 -15.57 1.21 -16.64
N LEU A 62 -15.86 1.65 -17.88
CA LEU A 62 -14.85 1.88 -18.91
C LEU A 62 -13.93 3.07 -18.57
N PHE A 63 -14.49 4.11 -17.95
CA PHE A 63 -13.79 5.35 -17.61
C PHE A 63 -13.58 5.55 -16.11
N GLY A 64 -13.96 4.58 -15.27
CA GLY A 64 -13.76 4.64 -13.83
C GLY A 64 -12.28 4.70 -13.42
N ASP A 65 -11.42 4.03 -14.20
CA ASP A 65 -9.97 4.00 -14.03
C ASP A 65 -9.29 4.48 -15.32
N VAL A 66 -8.72 5.69 -15.28
CA VAL A 66 -8.06 6.35 -16.40
C VAL A 66 -6.58 6.46 -16.14
N VAL A 67 -5.78 5.97 -17.10
CA VAL A 67 -4.33 6.14 -17.11
C VAL A 67 -3.93 7.13 -18.20
N LEU A 68 -3.34 8.25 -17.79
CA LEU A 68 -2.79 9.26 -18.68
C LEU A 68 -1.26 9.16 -18.72
N THR A 69 -0.75 8.86 -19.90
CA THR A 69 0.65 9.00 -20.28
C THR A 69 0.77 10.24 -21.16
N PRO A 70 2.00 10.71 -21.49
CA PRO A 70 2.16 11.85 -22.40
C PRO A 70 1.43 11.65 -23.73
N GLN A 71 1.43 10.43 -24.28
CA GLN A 71 0.76 10.14 -25.56
C GLN A 71 -0.77 10.12 -25.44
N SER A 72 -1.32 9.57 -24.35
CA SER A 72 -2.78 9.47 -24.19
C SER A 72 -3.41 10.79 -23.75
N ALA A 73 -2.71 11.61 -22.98
CA ALA A 73 -3.23 12.90 -22.54
C ALA A 73 -3.41 13.92 -23.66
N ALA A 74 -2.53 13.92 -24.67
CA ALA A 74 -2.72 14.75 -25.86
C ALA A 74 -4.04 14.42 -26.60
N LYS A 75 -4.39 13.13 -26.66
CA LYS A 75 -5.68 12.68 -27.20
C LYS A 75 -6.84 13.01 -26.28
N PHE A 76 -6.59 12.98 -24.98
CA PHE A 76 -7.59 13.25 -23.95
C PHE A 76 -8.01 14.74 -23.90
N THR A 77 -7.04 15.65 -24.02
CA THR A 77 -7.25 17.12 -24.06
C THR A 77 -7.95 17.60 -25.32
N THR A 78 -7.82 16.86 -26.43
CA THR A 78 -8.43 17.22 -27.72
C THR A 78 -9.87 16.70 -27.88
N ALA A 79 -10.35 15.88 -26.95
CA ALA A 79 -11.73 15.39 -26.98
C ALA A 79 -12.72 16.49 -26.57
N SER A 80 -13.76 16.73 -27.38
CA SER A 80 -14.77 17.78 -27.12
C SER A 80 -15.53 17.60 -25.80
N HIS A 81 -15.66 16.35 -25.33
CA HIS A 81 -16.33 16.01 -24.08
C HIS A 81 -15.57 14.88 -23.37
N PRO A 82 -14.53 15.18 -22.59
CA PRO A 82 -13.81 14.17 -21.85
C PRO A 82 -14.76 13.57 -20.79
N PRO A 83 -14.72 12.23 -20.55
CA PRO A 83 -15.64 11.54 -19.64
C PRO A 83 -15.31 11.76 -18.15
N PHE A 84 -14.94 12.99 -17.78
CA PHE A 84 -14.51 13.41 -16.45
C PHE A 84 -15.48 13.05 -15.33
N SER A 85 -16.78 13.07 -15.61
CA SER A 85 -17.83 12.74 -14.64
C SER A 85 -17.77 11.31 -14.13
N HIS A 86 -17.18 10.38 -14.89
CA HIS A 86 -17.09 8.97 -14.55
C HIS A 86 -15.74 8.56 -13.94
N VAL A 87 -14.72 9.43 -14.00
CA VAL A 87 -13.38 9.12 -13.52
C VAL A 87 -13.35 9.11 -12.00
N ARG A 88 -13.05 7.95 -11.40
CA ARG A 88 -12.90 7.78 -9.95
C ARG A 88 -11.43 7.60 -9.57
N HIS A 89 -10.67 6.89 -10.41
CA HIS A 89 -9.25 6.64 -10.25
C HIS A 89 -8.51 7.25 -11.44
N LEU A 90 -7.58 8.16 -11.14
CA LEU A 90 -6.73 8.79 -12.15
C LEU A 90 -5.28 8.40 -11.87
N ARG A 91 -4.60 7.86 -12.89
CA ARG A 91 -3.17 7.58 -12.85
C ARG A 91 -2.43 8.41 -13.88
N LEU A 92 -1.48 9.21 -13.44
CA LEU A 92 -0.60 10.00 -14.28
C LEU A 92 0.79 9.37 -14.28
N ILE A 93 1.33 9.05 -15.46
CA ILE A 93 2.62 8.35 -15.59
C ILE A 93 3.55 9.08 -16.53
N GLY A 94 4.76 9.40 -16.06
CA GLY A 94 5.84 9.91 -16.91
C GLY A 94 5.60 11.33 -17.42
N LEU A 95 4.90 12.16 -16.64
CA LEU A 95 4.60 13.53 -17.02
C LEU A 95 5.78 14.43 -16.62
N GLY A 96 6.80 14.47 -17.47
CA GLY A 96 7.93 15.39 -17.35
C GLY A 96 7.69 16.71 -18.08
N GLN A 97 8.76 17.52 -18.21
CA GLN A 97 8.78 18.82 -18.91
C GLN A 97 8.50 18.76 -20.43
N THR A 98 7.97 17.64 -20.94
CA THR A 98 7.55 17.57 -22.36
C THR A 98 6.52 18.64 -22.66
N ALA A 99 6.61 19.26 -23.85
CA ALA A 99 5.91 20.48 -24.31
C ALA A 99 4.36 20.44 -24.38
N LEU A 100 3.71 19.50 -23.69
CA LEU A 100 2.26 19.46 -23.58
C LEU A 100 1.79 20.51 -22.57
N LYS A 101 0.76 21.28 -22.95
CA LYS A 101 0.11 22.29 -22.10
C LYS A 101 -0.79 21.64 -21.07
N TRP A 102 -0.21 20.89 -20.14
CA TRP A 102 -0.91 20.19 -19.06
C TRP A 102 -1.71 21.13 -18.16
N GLU A 103 -1.32 22.40 -18.09
CA GLU A 103 -2.05 23.50 -17.44
C GLU A 103 -3.52 23.62 -17.91
N GLN A 104 -3.84 23.07 -19.08
CA GLN A 104 -5.19 23.08 -19.64
C GLN A 104 -6.09 21.98 -19.07
N LEU A 105 -5.55 20.99 -18.36
CA LEU A 105 -6.35 19.98 -17.69
C LEU A 105 -6.91 20.54 -16.39
N ASP A 106 -8.23 20.71 -16.36
CA ASP A 106 -8.96 21.08 -15.17
C ASP A 106 -9.68 19.86 -14.60
N PHE A 107 -9.19 19.36 -13.46
CA PHE A 107 -9.82 18.24 -12.76
C PHE A 107 -10.77 18.70 -11.66
N SER A 108 -11.01 20.00 -11.48
CA SER A 108 -11.84 20.52 -10.38
C SER A 108 -13.29 20.02 -10.41
N ALA A 109 -13.84 19.77 -11.61
CA ALA A 109 -15.20 19.27 -11.80
C ALA A 109 -15.32 17.73 -11.77
N THR A 110 -14.25 17.02 -11.42
CA THR A 110 -14.23 15.54 -11.39
C THR A 110 -14.57 15.00 -10.01
N HIS A 111 -15.06 13.76 -9.97
CA HIS A 111 -15.30 13.00 -8.73
C HIS A 111 -14.15 12.02 -8.43
N ILE A 112 -12.92 12.42 -8.77
CA ILE A 112 -11.74 11.57 -8.53
C ILE A 112 -11.57 11.39 -7.02
N ARG A 113 -11.48 10.13 -6.60
CA ARG A 113 -11.22 9.74 -5.20
C ARG A 113 -9.82 9.19 -5.01
N GLN A 114 -9.24 8.59 -6.05
CA GLN A 114 -7.90 8.03 -5.99
C GLN A 114 -7.02 8.64 -7.08
N LEU A 115 -5.87 9.17 -6.67
CA LEU A 115 -4.88 9.76 -7.54
C LEU A 115 -3.56 9.00 -7.40
N SER A 116 -2.99 8.59 -8.53
CA SER A 116 -1.70 7.88 -8.59
C SER A 116 -0.76 8.64 -9.52
N LEU A 117 0.34 9.15 -8.97
CA LEU A 117 1.32 9.96 -9.67
C LEU A 117 2.64 9.20 -9.73
N ILE A 118 3.08 8.84 -10.93
CA ILE A 118 4.26 8.01 -11.15
C ILE A 118 5.23 8.74 -12.07
N ASN A 119 6.41 9.10 -11.56
CA ASN A 119 7.42 9.83 -12.32
C ASN A 119 6.83 11.10 -12.99
N VAL A 120 6.19 11.94 -12.18
CA VAL A 120 5.57 13.21 -12.60
C VAL A 120 6.35 14.37 -11.99
N ASP A 121 6.56 15.42 -12.78
CA ASP A 121 7.19 16.66 -12.35
C ASP A 121 6.34 17.37 -11.29
N ALA A 122 6.91 17.63 -10.10
CA ALA A 122 6.17 18.25 -9.01
C ALA A 122 5.80 19.72 -9.26
N GLY A 123 6.60 20.45 -10.05
CA GLY A 123 6.29 21.82 -10.45
C GLY A 123 5.00 21.88 -11.27
N LEU A 124 4.82 20.91 -12.16
CA LEU A 124 3.58 20.78 -12.92
C LEU A 124 2.36 20.48 -12.02
N LEU A 125 2.52 19.60 -11.03
CA LEU A 125 1.42 19.24 -10.11
C LEU A 125 0.87 20.43 -9.32
N LEU A 126 1.74 21.39 -8.99
CA LEU A 126 1.38 22.62 -8.28
C LEU A 126 0.57 23.61 -9.14
N GLN A 127 0.67 23.50 -10.46
CA GLN A 127 -0.05 24.35 -11.41
C GLN A 127 -1.43 23.78 -11.77
N MET A 128 -1.63 22.47 -11.56
CA MET A 128 -2.88 21.80 -11.86
C MET A 128 -3.98 22.15 -10.85
N LYS A 129 -5.22 22.25 -11.34
CA LYS A 129 -6.41 22.38 -10.50
C LYS A 129 -6.96 21.00 -10.17
N TRP A 130 -6.87 20.64 -8.90
CA TRP A 130 -7.33 19.35 -8.39
C TRP A 130 -8.74 19.45 -7.80
N THR A 131 -9.48 18.35 -7.86
CA THR A 131 -10.72 18.21 -7.10
C THR A 131 -10.42 17.96 -5.61
N PRO A 132 -11.18 18.56 -4.68
CA PRO A 132 -10.99 18.34 -3.25
C PRO A 132 -11.45 16.96 -2.78
N THR A 133 -12.07 16.15 -3.66
CA THR A 133 -12.64 14.84 -3.32
C THR A 133 -11.63 13.69 -3.27
N ILE A 134 -10.34 13.97 -3.47
CA ILE A 134 -9.29 12.95 -3.45
C ILE A 134 -9.09 12.45 -2.01
N GLU A 135 -9.39 11.18 -1.79
CA GLU A 135 -9.28 10.48 -0.51
C GLU A 135 -8.01 9.62 -0.44
N SER A 136 -7.44 9.22 -1.58
CA SER A 136 -6.24 8.39 -1.66
C SER A 136 -5.23 8.96 -2.66
N LEU A 137 -3.99 9.11 -2.21
CA LEU A 137 -2.88 9.62 -3.01
C LEU A 137 -1.69 8.65 -2.95
N TYR A 138 -1.28 8.18 -4.13
CA TYR A 138 -0.10 7.36 -4.33
C TYR A 138 0.96 8.15 -5.10
N LEU A 139 2.10 8.44 -4.47
CA LEU A 139 3.23 9.12 -5.08
C LEU A 139 4.35 8.12 -5.29
N ASN A 140 4.76 7.91 -6.53
CA ASN A 140 5.88 7.03 -6.89
C ASN A 140 6.91 7.75 -7.75
N PHE A 141 8.17 7.71 -7.32
CA PHE A 141 9.27 8.32 -8.06
C PHE A 141 9.04 9.82 -8.31
N ILE A 142 8.50 10.50 -7.30
CA ILE A 142 8.23 11.94 -7.33
C ILE A 142 9.37 12.65 -6.62
N ARG A 143 9.89 13.68 -7.28
CA ARG A 143 10.88 14.60 -6.72
C ARG A 143 10.22 15.96 -6.50
N VAL A 144 10.26 16.44 -5.26
CA VAL A 144 9.84 17.79 -4.89
C VAL A 144 11.06 18.61 -4.47
N GLU A 145 11.15 19.85 -4.94
CA GLU A 145 12.33 20.70 -4.72
C GLU A 145 12.43 21.25 -3.30
N SER A 146 11.30 21.44 -2.61
CA SER A 146 11.24 21.90 -1.22
C SER A 146 10.07 21.28 -0.47
N LEU A 147 10.22 21.21 0.86
CA LEU A 147 9.18 20.76 1.78
C LEU A 147 7.91 21.62 1.67
N ASP A 148 8.08 22.93 1.50
CA ASP A 148 6.96 23.86 1.36
C ASP A 148 6.16 23.63 0.08
N LYS A 149 6.82 23.33 -1.03
CA LYS A 149 6.15 22.94 -2.27
C LYS A 149 5.39 21.64 -2.08
N PHE A 150 5.93 20.68 -1.33
CA PHE A 150 5.21 19.46 -1.02
C PHE A 150 3.95 19.74 -0.19
N TYR A 151 4.05 20.52 0.89
CA TYR A 151 2.87 20.88 1.69
C TYR A 151 1.85 21.70 0.90
N GLN A 152 2.30 22.62 0.04
CA GLN A 152 1.42 23.36 -0.87
C GLN A 152 0.65 22.40 -1.79
N LEU A 153 1.31 21.37 -2.33
CA LEU A 153 0.66 20.35 -3.13
C LEU A 153 -0.39 19.59 -2.30
N MET A 154 -0.04 19.18 -1.06
CA MET A 154 -0.94 18.41 -0.20
C MET A 154 -2.20 19.18 0.21
N ARG A 155 -2.12 20.51 0.37
CA ARG A 155 -3.28 21.37 0.68
C ARG A 155 -4.38 21.33 -0.37
N ASN A 156 -4.09 20.87 -1.59
CA ASN A 156 -5.11 20.63 -2.62
C ASN A 156 -6.00 19.40 -2.32
N PHE A 157 -5.64 18.58 -1.34
CA PHE A 157 -6.32 17.33 -1.01
C PHE A 157 -6.81 17.32 0.45
N PRO A 158 -7.75 18.21 0.82
CA PRO A 158 -8.21 18.33 2.22
C PRO A 158 -8.97 17.09 2.72
N GLN A 159 -9.48 16.25 1.83
CA GLN A 159 -10.18 15.00 2.18
C GLN A 159 -9.26 13.76 2.16
N LEU A 160 -7.95 13.95 1.98
CA LEU A 160 -6.99 12.85 1.88
C LEU A 160 -6.95 12.05 3.19
N ARG A 161 -7.17 10.75 3.09
CA ARG A 161 -7.14 9.78 4.20
C ARG A 161 -6.05 8.72 4.04
N HIS A 162 -5.67 8.43 2.80
CA HIS A 162 -4.70 7.38 2.49
C HIS A 162 -3.54 7.98 1.70
N LEU A 163 -2.34 7.96 2.27
CA LEU A 163 -1.14 8.47 1.62
C LEU A 163 -0.12 7.36 1.45
N THR A 164 0.37 7.18 0.23
CA THR A 164 1.48 6.26 -0.06
C THR A 164 2.63 7.00 -0.73
N LEU A 165 3.80 6.94 -0.10
CA LEU A 165 5.04 7.56 -0.57
C LEU A 165 6.03 6.45 -0.94
N TYR A 166 6.23 6.24 -2.25
CA TYR A 166 7.13 5.21 -2.77
C TYR A 166 8.25 5.84 -3.58
N GLN A 167 9.52 5.59 -3.21
CA GLN A 167 10.66 6.23 -3.90
C GLN A 167 10.49 7.76 -3.98
N PHE A 168 9.87 8.36 -2.96
CA PHE A 168 9.62 9.78 -2.86
C PHE A 168 10.88 10.50 -2.41
N TYR A 169 11.15 11.67 -3.00
CA TYR A 169 12.30 12.47 -2.65
C TYR A 169 11.92 13.94 -2.52
N CYS A 170 12.22 14.53 -1.37
CA CYS A 170 12.08 15.96 -1.13
C CYS A 170 13.47 16.54 -0.84
N CYS A 171 13.92 17.46 -1.67
CA CYS A 171 15.12 18.26 -1.40
C CYS A 171 14.77 19.44 -0.49
N GLY A 172 15.79 20.00 0.16
CA GLY A 172 15.71 21.32 0.79
C GLY A 172 15.80 21.26 2.31
N GLU A 173 16.91 21.76 2.85
CA GLU A 173 16.89 22.41 4.16
C GLU A 173 15.94 23.60 3.99
N GLY A 174 14.85 23.64 4.74
CA GLY A 174 13.91 24.76 4.64
C GLY A 174 14.69 26.03 4.90
N GLU A 175 14.88 26.87 3.88
CA GLU A 175 15.26 28.25 4.12
C GLU A 175 14.16 28.80 5.01
N HIS A 176 14.47 29.03 6.29
CA HIS A 176 13.57 29.52 7.31
C HIS A 176 13.17 30.95 6.94
N THR A 177 12.29 31.10 5.97
CA THR A 177 11.66 32.38 5.67
C THR A 177 10.53 32.53 6.68
N GLU A 178 10.84 33.17 7.82
CA GLU A 178 9.95 33.41 8.97
C GLU A 178 8.68 34.25 8.63
N ALA A 179 8.37 34.49 7.36
CA ALA A 179 7.52 35.61 6.93
C ALA A 179 6.06 35.27 6.55
N SER A 180 5.52 34.09 6.89
CA SER A 180 4.09 33.82 6.64
C SER A 180 3.45 32.83 7.62
N GLU A 181 3.45 33.19 8.90
CA GLU A 181 2.85 32.40 9.99
C GLU A 181 1.31 32.38 10.05
N HIS A 182 0.59 33.02 9.12
CA HIS A 182 -0.85 33.29 9.28
C HIS A 182 -1.79 32.66 8.23
N GLN A 183 -1.29 31.80 7.34
CA GLN A 183 -2.18 31.09 6.44
C GLN A 183 -2.90 29.95 7.18
N HIS A 184 -4.24 29.96 7.13
CA HIS A 184 -5.11 28.99 7.76
C HIS A 184 -4.66 27.58 7.40
N GLN A 185 -4.11 26.86 8.38
CA GLN A 185 -3.45 25.58 8.16
C GLN A 185 -4.53 24.53 7.92
N VAL A 186 -4.78 24.21 6.66
CA VAL A 186 -5.61 23.06 6.27
C VAL A 186 -4.99 21.83 6.93
N ARG A 187 -5.79 21.14 7.74
CA ARG A 187 -5.40 19.91 8.43
C ARG A 187 -5.96 18.70 7.70
N ILE A 188 -5.11 17.71 7.48
CA ILE A 188 -5.37 16.53 6.67
C ILE A 188 -5.25 15.30 7.58
N PRO A 189 -6.38 14.78 8.10
CA PRO A 189 -6.35 13.59 8.97
C PRO A 189 -6.08 12.33 8.16
N LEU A 190 -4.90 11.75 8.32
CA LEU A 190 -4.53 10.50 7.66
C LEU A 190 -4.98 9.30 8.50
N ARG A 191 -5.60 8.33 7.84
CA ARG A 191 -5.96 7.03 8.43
C ARG A 191 -5.01 5.92 8.03
N THR A 192 -4.47 5.99 6.80
CA THR A 192 -3.50 5.01 6.31
C THR A 192 -2.29 5.72 5.74
N LEU A 193 -1.12 5.28 6.18
CA LEU A 193 0.15 5.79 5.71
C LEU A 193 1.04 4.63 5.26
N GLU A 194 1.54 4.71 4.04
CA GLU A 194 2.56 3.78 3.53
C GLU A 194 3.82 4.54 3.12
N LEU A 195 4.96 4.17 3.71
CA LEU A 195 6.26 4.76 3.48
C LEU A 195 7.21 3.72 2.88
N SER A 196 7.87 4.03 1.76
CA SER A 196 8.96 3.21 1.22
C SER A 196 10.25 4.00 1.01
N PHE A 197 11.23 3.69 1.84
CA PHE A 197 12.53 4.35 1.88
C PHE A 197 13.51 3.62 0.95
N ARG A 198 13.49 3.83 -0.38
CA ARG A 198 14.50 3.18 -1.26
C ARG A 198 15.69 4.05 -1.63
N TYR A 199 15.52 5.37 -1.62
CA TYR A 199 16.56 6.31 -2.07
C TYR A 199 16.60 7.60 -1.25
N SER A 200 15.71 7.76 -0.27
CA SER A 200 15.58 9.00 0.48
C SER A 200 16.59 9.05 1.61
N ARG A 201 17.58 9.93 1.48
CA ARG A 201 18.27 10.53 2.64
C ARG A 201 17.34 11.45 3.43
N SER A 202 16.28 11.97 2.80
CA SER A 202 15.31 12.84 3.46
C SER A 202 14.58 12.07 4.55
N ASP A 203 14.52 12.65 5.73
CA ASP A 203 13.71 12.14 6.82
C ASP A 203 12.24 12.42 6.54
N VAL A 204 11.61 11.47 5.84
CA VAL A 204 10.19 11.53 5.50
C VAL A 204 9.35 11.55 6.78
N VAL A 205 9.84 10.97 7.87
CA VAL A 205 9.13 10.97 9.16
C VAL A 205 9.17 12.40 9.72
N ASP A 206 10.32 13.05 9.76
CA ASP A 206 10.43 14.46 10.19
C ASP A 206 9.56 15.40 9.36
N MET A 207 9.47 15.16 8.05
CA MET A 207 8.55 15.89 7.18
C MET A 207 7.09 15.71 7.61
N LEU A 208 6.68 14.52 8.03
CA LEU A 208 5.29 14.25 8.40
C LEU A 208 4.95 14.80 9.79
N THR A 209 5.94 14.86 10.69
CA THR A 209 5.81 15.33 12.08
C THR A 209 6.12 16.80 12.30
N SER A 210 6.73 17.46 11.30
CA SER A 210 7.04 18.88 11.38
C SER A 210 5.81 19.68 11.82
N PRO A 211 5.96 20.71 12.68
CA PRO A 211 4.84 21.59 13.05
C PRO A 211 4.16 22.28 11.85
N ARG A 212 4.88 22.39 10.72
CA ARG A 212 4.39 22.96 9.46
C ARG A 212 3.62 21.96 8.60
N SER A 213 3.73 20.67 8.92
CA SER A 213 3.04 19.58 8.23
C SER A 213 1.53 19.84 8.22
N PRO A 214 0.85 19.66 7.07
CA PRO A 214 -0.60 19.72 7.03
C PRO A 214 -1.24 18.43 7.57
N PHE A 215 -0.46 17.39 7.85
CA PHE A 215 -1.00 16.09 8.24
C PHE A 215 -1.31 16.04 9.73
N VAL A 216 -2.46 15.46 10.06
CA VAL A 216 -2.84 15.07 11.42
C VAL A 216 -2.79 13.55 11.48
N LEU A 217 -2.02 13.03 12.41
CA LEU A 217 -1.69 11.60 12.50
C LEU A 217 -2.32 10.94 13.73
N ASP A 218 -3.06 11.71 14.54
CA ASP A 218 -3.77 11.28 15.74
C ASP A 218 -4.83 10.19 15.47
N ASP A 219 -5.33 10.10 14.23
CA ASP A 219 -6.32 9.12 13.77
C ASP A 219 -5.69 8.05 12.85
N LEU A 220 -4.36 7.89 12.87
CA LEU A 220 -3.67 6.93 12.01
C LEU A 220 -3.98 5.49 12.48
N GLU A 221 -4.73 4.75 11.67
CA GLU A 221 -5.17 3.39 11.96
C GLU A 221 -4.20 2.33 11.41
N GLU A 222 -3.61 2.60 10.23
CA GLU A 222 -2.71 1.67 9.54
C GLU A 222 -1.43 2.36 9.08
N LEU A 223 -0.30 1.77 9.45
CA LEU A 223 1.04 2.20 9.06
C LEU A 223 1.77 1.05 8.36
N THR A 224 2.20 1.29 7.13
CA THR A 224 3.09 0.40 6.41
C THR A 224 4.45 1.07 6.20
N ILE A 225 5.51 0.42 6.65
CA ILE A 225 6.88 0.89 6.51
C ILE A 225 7.65 -0.14 5.69
N LYS A 226 8.24 0.27 4.57
CA LYS A 226 9.05 -0.56 3.68
C LYS A 226 10.45 0.05 3.58
N PRO A 227 11.35 -0.23 4.54
CA PRO A 227 12.67 0.38 4.55
C PRO A 227 13.54 -0.09 3.39
N ASN A 228 14.66 0.59 3.17
CA ASN A 228 15.65 0.11 2.22
C ASN A 228 16.31 -1.13 2.82
N ALA A 229 16.57 -2.14 2.00
CA ALA A 229 17.45 -3.23 2.41
C ALA A 229 18.88 -2.75 2.72
N MET A 230 19.26 -1.55 2.27
CA MET A 230 20.57 -0.94 2.53
C MET A 230 20.56 0.14 3.62
N ASP A 231 19.41 0.45 4.20
CA ASP A 231 19.25 1.51 5.19
C ASP A 231 19.64 0.98 6.57
N THR A 232 20.66 1.57 7.18
CA THR A 232 21.15 1.19 8.50
C THR A 232 20.30 1.76 9.62
N ASP A 233 19.56 2.82 9.34
CA ASP A 233 18.81 3.61 10.33
C ASP A 233 17.32 3.27 10.30
N GLY A 234 16.95 2.18 9.61
CA GLY A 234 15.57 1.75 9.42
C GLY A 234 14.81 1.55 10.73
N LEU A 235 15.49 1.11 11.81
CA LEU A 235 14.87 0.95 13.12
C LEU A 235 14.50 2.27 13.79
N LEU A 236 15.37 3.27 13.70
CA LEU A 236 15.09 4.61 14.25
C LEU A 236 13.87 5.18 13.53
N ARG A 237 13.84 5.10 12.20
CA ARG A 237 12.69 5.52 11.39
C ARG A 237 11.40 4.77 11.73
N ILE A 238 11.49 3.47 12.04
CA ILE A 238 10.33 2.71 12.52
C ILE A 238 9.88 3.23 13.88
N SER A 239 10.80 3.42 14.83
CA SER A 239 10.49 3.99 16.15
C SER A 239 9.83 5.35 16.01
N ASP A 240 10.41 6.25 15.23
CA ASP A 240 9.90 7.61 15.02
C ASP A 240 8.52 7.53 14.37
N ALA A 241 8.34 6.75 13.30
CA ALA A 241 7.03 6.59 12.66
C ALA A 241 5.98 5.94 13.58
N LEU A 242 6.40 5.09 14.53
CA LEU A 242 5.50 4.53 15.54
C LEU A 242 5.08 5.57 16.58
N GLN A 243 5.99 6.46 16.99
CA GLN A 243 5.65 7.56 17.91
C GLN A 243 4.58 8.47 17.30
N VAL A 244 4.61 8.60 15.98
CA VAL A 244 3.67 9.40 15.20
C VAL A 244 2.28 8.79 15.11
N GLY A 245 2.18 7.47 14.94
CA GLY A 245 0.88 6.79 14.93
C GLY A 245 0.21 6.71 16.30
N GLY A 246 0.98 6.94 17.37
CA GLY A 246 0.47 7.06 18.74
C GLY A 246 -0.45 5.92 19.17
N ASP A 247 -1.49 6.27 19.94
CA ASP A 247 -2.44 5.33 20.52
C ASP A 247 -3.51 4.83 19.53
N SER A 248 -3.67 5.46 18.35
CA SER A 248 -4.69 5.07 17.35
C SER A 248 -4.25 3.90 16.47
N LEU A 249 -2.95 3.63 16.40
CA LEU A 249 -2.39 2.67 15.46
C LEU A 249 -2.86 1.24 15.74
N ALA A 250 -3.73 0.73 14.87
CA ALA A 250 -4.30 -0.61 15.00
C ALA A 250 -3.53 -1.66 14.20
N THR A 251 -2.97 -1.27 13.04
CA THR A 251 -2.26 -2.16 12.12
C THR A 251 -0.88 -1.61 11.76
N LEU A 252 0.15 -2.42 11.95
CA LEU A 252 1.53 -2.13 11.52
C LEU A 252 2.00 -3.20 10.55
N ASN A 253 2.54 -2.76 9.43
CA ASN A 253 3.18 -3.61 8.44
C ASN A 253 4.63 -3.16 8.20
N VAL A 254 5.58 -3.98 8.62
CA VAL A 254 7.01 -3.70 8.49
C VAL A 254 7.62 -4.60 7.42
N GLY A 255 8.07 -4.00 6.33
CA GLY A 255 8.82 -4.64 5.26
C GLY A 255 10.20 -5.10 5.74
N PRO A 256 10.93 -5.89 4.92
CA PRO A 256 12.26 -6.36 5.28
C PRO A 256 13.25 -5.19 5.29
N PHE A 257 14.14 -5.15 6.29
CA PHE A 257 15.20 -4.14 6.39
C PHE A 257 16.43 -4.68 7.10
N ARG A 258 17.56 -4.02 6.87
CA ARG A 258 18.86 -4.44 7.39
C ARG A 258 19.01 -4.01 8.84
N MET A 259 19.43 -4.95 9.68
CA MET A 259 19.81 -4.68 11.07
C MET A 259 21.31 -4.90 11.26
N HIS A 260 22.00 -3.85 11.70
CA HIS A 260 23.39 -3.95 12.14
C HIS A 260 23.42 -4.07 13.68
N GLY A 261 23.71 -5.27 14.19
CA GLY A 261 23.87 -5.51 15.63
C GLY A 261 22.58 -5.87 16.37
N LEU A 262 22.71 -6.00 17.71
CA LEU A 262 21.62 -6.19 18.66
C LEU A 262 21.06 -4.79 18.99
N ALA A 263 19.82 -4.54 18.60
CA ALA A 263 19.14 -3.27 18.85
C ALA A 263 18.50 -3.26 20.25
N ASP A 264 19.30 -3.56 21.28
CA ASP A 264 18.82 -3.74 22.65
C ASP A 264 18.27 -2.43 23.25
N ASP A 265 18.58 -1.28 22.64
CA ASP A 265 18.28 0.04 23.21
C ASP A 265 17.23 0.87 22.47
N ILE A 266 16.54 0.34 21.45
CA ILE A 266 15.56 1.15 20.70
C ILE A 266 14.21 1.13 21.42
N PRO A 267 13.78 2.25 22.03
CA PRO A 267 12.51 2.30 22.73
C PRO A 267 11.38 2.25 21.71
N ILE A 268 10.55 1.21 21.79
CA ILE A 268 9.30 1.20 21.03
C ILE A 268 8.25 1.91 21.88
N PRO A 269 7.54 2.91 21.32
CA PRO A 269 6.46 3.57 22.04
C PRO A 269 5.39 2.55 22.47
N ARG A 270 4.69 2.87 23.55
CA ARG A 270 3.55 2.05 23.98
C ARG A 270 2.45 2.18 22.93
N LEU A 271 2.10 1.06 22.29
CA LEU A 271 1.03 1.02 21.30
C LEU A 271 -0.18 0.34 21.93
N THR A 272 -1.08 1.11 22.56
CA THR A 272 -2.20 0.54 23.32
C THR A 272 -3.28 -0.07 22.44
N SER A 273 -3.55 0.48 21.25
CA SER A 273 -4.61 -0.05 20.36
C SER A 273 -4.09 -1.04 19.31
N PHE A 274 -2.86 -1.52 19.46
CA PHE A 274 -2.16 -2.27 18.44
C PHE A 274 -2.63 -3.72 18.34
N ARG A 275 -3.37 -4.05 17.28
CA ARG A 275 -4.06 -5.35 17.12
C ARG A 275 -3.43 -6.25 16.08
N VAL A 276 -2.83 -5.68 15.03
CA VAL A 276 -2.32 -6.44 13.89
C VAL A 276 -0.88 -6.05 13.58
N LEU A 277 0.01 -7.02 13.67
CA LEU A 277 1.41 -6.89 13.26
C LEU A 277 1.67 -7.78 12.06
N ARG A 278 2.22 -7.19 10.99
CA ARG A 278 2.75 -7.90 9.83
C ARG A 278 4.23 -7.56 9.70
N VAL A 279 5.08 -8.57 9.69
CA VAL A 279 6.52 -8.39 9.52
C VAL A 279 6.97 -9.22 8.33
N SER A 280 7.76 -8.62 7.45
CA SER A 280 8.45 -9.31 6.39
C SER A 280 9.92 -9.48 6.75
N VAL A 281 10.39 -10.72 6.73
CA VAL A 281 11.79 -11.11 6.98
C VAL A 281 12.31 -11.91 5.79
N SER A 282 13.63 -11.98 5.61
CA SER A 282 14.21 -12.97 4.70
C SER A 282 15.39 -13.68 5.35
N ASP A 283 15.83 -14.80 4.78
CA ASP A 283 16.93 -15.61 5.30
C ASP A 283 18.33 -15.04 4.98
N ARG A 284 18.39 -13.90 4.28
CA ARG A 284 19.63 -13.17 4.02
C ARG A 284 20.25 -12.72 5.34
N ALA A 285 21.58 -12.78 5.44
CA ALA A 285 22.36 -12.37 6.61
C ALA A 285 21.93 -11.01 7.20
N ILE A 286 21.59 -10.06 6.32
CA ILE A 286 21.17 -8.71 6.69
C ILE A 286 19.86 -8.63 7.51
N HIS A 287 19.00 -9.66 7.46
CA HIS A 287 17.70 -9.68 8.15
C HIS A 287 17.67 -10.67 9.33
N GLN A 288 18.75 -11.40 9.60
CA GLN A 288 18.75 -12.51 10.57
C GLN A 288 18.40 -12.05 11.99
N ASN A 289 18.76 -10.82 12.35
CA ASN A 289 18.51 -10.26 13.68
C ASN A 289 17.08 -9.73 13.85
N LEU A 290 16.29 -9.64 12.78
CA LEU A 290 14.95 -9.04 12.85
C LEU A 290 13.97 -9.90 13.65
N ILE A 291 14.02 -11.22 13.50
CA ILE A 291 13.23 -12.14 14.33
C ILE A 291 13.64 -12.05 15.79
N ASP A 292 14.95 -12.01 16.07
CA ASP A 292 15.48 -11.95 17.43
C ASP A 292 15.12 -10.62 18.11
N TRP A 293 15.12 -9.52 17.36
CA TRP A 293 14.67 -8.23 17.85
C TRP A 293 13.19 -8.22 18.23
N TRP A 294 12.30 -8.69 17.33
CA TRP A 294 10.87 -8.83 17.66
C TRP A 294 10.64 -9.77 18.85
N THR A 295 11.38 -10.88 18.90
CA THR A 295 11.32 -11.84 20.01
C THR A 295 11.71 -11.19 21.34
N THR A 296 12.80 -10.42 21.33
CA THR A 296 13.29 -9.69 22.50
C THR A 296 12.27 -8.65 22.95
N LEU A 297 11.76 -7.85 22.03
CA LEU A 297 10.72 -6.86 22.29
C LEU A 297 9.47 -7.46 22.96
N PHE A 298 8.99 -8.58 22.45
CA PHE A 298 7.82 -9.27 23.02
C PHE A 298 8.11 -9.82 24.42
N SER A 299 9.38 -10.19 24.70
CA SER A 299 9.80 -10.78 25.98
C SER A 299 10.10 -9.73 27.05
N THR A 300 10.66 -8.57 26.67
CA THR A 300 11.15 -7.53 27.60
C THR A 300 10.10 -6.48 27.92
N SER A 301 9.00 -6.40 27.16
CA SER A 301 7.92 -5.47 27.45
C SER A 301 7.37 -5.69 28.86
N SER A 302 7.33 -4.61 29.65
CA SER A 302 6.68 -4.61 30.96
C SER A 302 5.16 -4.51 30.85
N THR A 303 4.65 -4.08 29.69
CA THR A 303 3.23 -3.88 29.41
C THR A 303 2.65 -5.03 28.60
N SER A 304 1.38 -5.35 28.85
CA SER A 304 0.61 -6.25 27.99
C SER A 304 0.39 -5.64 26.61
N TRP A 305 0.51 -6.46 25.58
CA TRP A 305 0.18 -6.15 24.21
C TRP A 305 -1.29 -6.48 23.93
N ASP A 306 -1.98 -5.58 23.26
CA ASP A 306 -3.32 -5.82 22.70
C ASP A 306 -3.27 -6.53 21.34
N LEU A 307 -2.09 -7.06 20.97
CA LEU A 307 -1.82 -7.72 19.70
C LEU A 307 -2.67 -8.98 19.57
N GLN A 308 -3.56 -9.01 18.57
CA GLN A 308 -4.47 -10.14 18.32
C GLN A 308 -3.97 -11.03 17.18
N HIS A 309 -3.30 -10.42 16.19
CA HIS A 309 -2.87 -11.10 14.98
C HIS A 309 -1.42 -10.76 14.63
N LEU A 310 -0.58 -11.78 14.59
CA LEU A 310 0.79 -11.69 14.11
C LEU A 310 0.92 -12.43 12.78
N THR A 311 1.44 -11.76 11.76
CA THR A 311 1.83 -12.38 10.48
C THR A 311 3.32 -12.18 10.23
N VAL A 312 4.06 -13.27 10.04
CA VAL A 312 5.47 -13.25 9.62
C VAL A 312 5.55 -13.76 8.19
N ASN A 313 5.86 -12.87 7.25
CA ASN A 313 6.15 -13.22 5.85
C ASN A 313 7.65 -13.49 5.72
N ALA A 314 8.06 -14.76 5.66
CA ALA A 314 9.45 -15.16 5.56
C ALA A 314 9.79 -15.54 4.11
N ALA A 315 10.58 -14.69 3.45
CA ALA A 315 11.12 -14.95 2.13
C ALA A 315 12.40 -15.80 2.23
N VAL A 316 12.42 -16.96 1.57
CA VAL A 316 13.54 -17.91 1.56
C VAL A 316 14.31 -17.77 0.25
N HIS A 317 15.58 -17.37 0.34
CA HIS A 317 16.51 -17.25 -0.78
C HIS A 317 17.57 -18.34 -0.68
N LEU A 318 17.41 -19.42 -1.43
CA LEU A 318 18.46 -20.42 -1.62
C LEU A 318 19.35 -19.98 -2.79
N LEU A 319 19.97 -18.80 -2.67
CA LEU A 319 21.03 -18.45 -3.61
C LEU A 319 22.19 -19.43 -3.40
N ASP A 320 22.69 -19.99 -4.51
CA ASP A 320 23.91 -20.80 -4.59
C ASP A 320 25.11 -20.00 -4.05
N TRP A 321 25.29 -20.02 -2.73
CA TRP A 321 26.58 -19.72 -2.10
C TRP A 321 27.53 -20.94 -2.20
N ASP A 322 27.14 -21.97 -2.96
CA ASP A 322 28.06 -23.00 -3.44
C ASP A 322 29.10 -22.34 -4.34
N SER A 323 30.32 -22.08 -3.86
CA SER A 323 31.40 -23.01 -4.18
C SER A 323 32.72 -22.81 -3.39
N LEU A 324 32.84 -21.88 -2.44
CA LEU A 324 34.18 -21.50 -1.93
C LEU A 324 34.44 -21.62 -0.43
N SER A 325 33.44 -21.79 0.43
CA SER A 325 33.69 -21.89 1.87
C SER A 325 32.96 -23.08 2.47
N GLY A 326 33.66 -24.22 2.57
CA GLY A 326 33.20 -25.50 3.11
C GLY A 326 32.83 -25.50 4.61
N GLY A 327 32.27 -24.41 5.14
CA GLY A 327 31.62 -24.38 6.45
C GLY A 327 30.16 -24.80 6.30
N GLY A 328 29.71 -25.74 7.12
CA GLY A 328 28.32 -26.20 7.17
C GLY A 328 27.33 -25.03 7.19
N ARG A 329 26.33 -25.12 6.31
CA ARG A 329 25.38 -24.05 5.99
C ARG A 329 24.38 -23.86 7.13
N PHE A 330 24.26 -22.66 7.69
CA PHE A 330 23.20 -22.30 8.63
C PHE A 330 22.22 -21.35 7.96
N HIS A 331 21.09 -21.87 7.50
CA HIS A 331 19.93 -21.02 7.19
C HIS A 331 19.32 -20.56 8.50
N CYS A 332 19.19 -19.24 8.70
CA CYS A 332 18.69 -18.71 9.96
C CYS A 332 17.28 -19.20 10.31
N PHE A 333 16.45 -19.52 9.31
CA PHE A 333 15.12 -20.08 9.53
C PHE A 333 15.14 -21.59 9.85
N ALA A 334 16.25 -22.29 9.61
CA ALA A 334 16.43 -23.68 10.05
C ALA A 334 16.90 -23.77 11.52
N GLU A 335 17.30 -22.65 12.13
CA GLU A 335 17.69 -22.60 13.54
C GLU A 335 16.45 -22.75 14.43
N LYS A 336 16.24 -23.96 14.92
CA LYS A 336 15.14 -24.31 15.84
C LYS A 336 15.07 -23.37 17.05
N GLU A 337 16.21 -23.00 17.62
CA GLU A 337 16.29 -22.16 18.82
C GLU A 337 15.68 -20.75 18.62
N LYS A 338 15.80 -20.16 17.42
CA LYS A 338 15.18 -18.86 17.11
C LYS A 338 13.67 -18.93 17.20
N TRP A 339 13.08 -19.96 16.58
CA TRP A 339 11.63 -20.16 16.61
C TRP A 339 11.13 -20.58 17.99
N GLU A 340 11.90 -21.36 18.76
CA GLU A 340 11.55 -21.71 20.15
C GLU A 340 11.58 -20.48 21.07
N ARG A 341 12.52 -19.54 20.87
CA ARG A 341 12.54 -18.26 21.60
C ARG A 341 11.33 -17.40 21.24
N LEU A 342 11.02 -17.27 19.95
CA LEU A 342 9.81 -16.55 19.50
C LEU A 342 8.55 -17.18 20.09
N ALA A 343 8.41 -18.50 20.00
CA ALA A 343 7.30 -19.24 20.58
C ALA A 343 7.14 -18.98 22.09
N SER A 344 8.25 -18.98 22.83
CA SER A 344 8.26 -18.70 24.27
C SER A 344 7.80 -17.26 24.58
N ALA A 345 8.24 -16.28 23.78
CA ALA A 345 7.83 -14.89 23.91
C ALA A 345 6.32 -14.71 23.66
N LEU A 346 5.77 -15.40 22.65
CA LEU A 346 4.35 -15.32 22.27
C LEU A 346 3.41 -15.99 23.29
N VAL A 347 3.92 -16.88 24.13
CA VAL A 347 3.17 -17.51 25.25
C VAL A 347 3.28 -16.70 26.55
N GLY A 348 4.14 -15.68 26.58
CA GLY A 348 4.30 -14.79 27.72
C GLY A 348 2.98 -14.13 28.13
N LYS A 349 2.84 -13.77 29.41
CA LYS A 349 1.65 -13.10 29.93
C LYS A 349 1.36 -11.77 29.20
N GLN A 350 2.40 -11.14 28.65
CA GLN A 350 2.28 -9.93 27.87
C GLN A 350 1.50 -10.13 26.57
N MET A 351 1.39 -11.35 26.05
CA MET A 351 0.74 -11.68 24.77
C MET A 351 -0.64 -12.34 24.95
N SER A 352 -1.32 -12.10 26.08
CA SER A 352 -2.60 -12.74 26.40
C SER A 352 -3.74 -12.45 25.41
N ALA A 353 -3.64 -11.36 24.65
CA ALA A 353 -4.64 -11.00 23.64
C ALA A 353 -4.43 -11.73 22.29
N LEU A 354 -3.29 -12.39 22.10
CA LEU A 354 -2.90 -13.01 20.84
C LEU A 354 -3.82 -14.18 20.50
N ARG A 355 -4.45 -14.12 19.31
CA ARG A 355 -5.42 -15.12 18.85
C ARG A 355 -4.90 -15.94 17.68
N THR A 356 -4.09 -15.32 16.83
CA THR A 356 -3.62 -15.96 15.59
C THR A 356 -2.19 -15.56 15.28
N VAL A 357 -1.38 -16.57 14.99
CA VAL A 357 -0.03 -16.43 14.46
C VAL A 357 0.00 -17.11 13.10
N THR A 358 0.31 -16.33 12.07
CA THR A 358 0.45 -16.83 10.69
C THR A 358 1.87 -16.66 10.23
N ILE A 359 2.51 -17.74 9.82
CA ILE A 359 3.83 -17.71 9.18
C ILE A 359 3.64 -18.08 7.73
N ARG A 360 3.96 -17.16 6.82
CA ARG A 360 3.91 -17.38 5.39
C ARG A 360 5.32 -17.56 4.88
N LEU A 361 5.63 -18.76 4.40
CA LEU A 361 6.91 -19.08 3.81
C LEU A 361 6.81 -18.88 2.30
N GLU A 362 7.57 -17.92 1.77
CA GLU A 362 7.61 -17.63 0.33
C GLU A 362 8.97 -18.06 -0.23
N LEU A 363 8.96 -19.02 -1.15
CA LEU A 363 10.18 -19.48 -1.82
C LEU A 363 10.53 -18.49 -2.93
N LYS A 364 11.60 -17.72 -2.76
CA LYS A 364 12.08 -16.84 -3.83
C LYS A 364 12.93 -17.60 -4.83
N GLU A 365 13.80 -18.47 -4.32
CA GLU A 365 14.78 -19.22 -5.11
C GLU A 365 15.09 -20.57 -4.44
N GLY A 366 15.36 -21.62 -5.25
CA GLY A 366 15.78 -22.98 -4.83
C GLY A 366 14.66 -24.03 -4.82
N PRO A 367 14.93 -25.28 -4.37
CA PRO A 367 13.94 -26.35 -4.47
C PRO A 367 12.95 -26.35 -3.29
N LEU A 368 11.70 -26.68 -3.61
CA LEU A 368 10.54 -26.69 -2.69
C LEU A 368 10.74 -27.57 -1.44
N GLN A 369 11.61 -28.58 -1.50
CA GLN A 369 11.86 -29.47 -0.36
C GLN A 369 12.40 -28.70 0.86
N TYR A 370 13.28 -27.72 0.67
CA TYR A 370 13.80 -26.91 1.77
C TYR A 370 12.70 -26.11 2.48
N LEU A 371 11.72 -25.60 1.73
CA LEU A 371 10.58 -24.90 2.28
C LEU A 371 9.77 -25.81 3.22
N LYS A 372 9.63 -27.10 2.86
CA LYS A 372 8.98 -28.11 3.70
C LYS A 372 9.79 -28.41 4.97
N ASP A 373 11.10 -28.48 4.87
CA ASP A 373 11.97 -28.74 6.01
C ASP A 373 11.93 -27.57 7.01
N ILE A 374 11.99 -26.31 6.52
CA ILE A 374 11.82 -25.09 7.32
C ILE A 374 10.44 -25.07 7.96
N LYS A 375 9.38 -25.36 7.19
CA LYS A 375 8.01 -25.47 7.71
C LYS A 375 7.94 -26.46 8.88
N ALA A 376 8.54 -27.64 8.75
CA ALA A 376 8.53 -28.66 9.79
C ALA A 376 9.31 -28.24 11.06
N VAL A 377 10.35 -27.42 10.94
CA VAL A 377 11.06 -26.84 12.10
C VAL A 377 10.16 -25.84 12.82
N ILE A 378 9.52 -24.94 12.07
CA ILE A 378 8.64 -23.89 12.59
C ILE A 378 7.40 -24.48 13.25
N GLU A 379 6.75 -25.45 12.60
CA GLU A 379 5.58 -26.15 13.14
C GLU A 379 5.91 -26.81 14.48
N ARG A 380 7.01 -27.57 14.56
CA ARG A 380 7.44 -28.20 15.83
C ARG A 380 7.75 -27.19 16.93
N ALA A 381 8.32 -26.03 16.59
CA ALA A 381 8.59 -24.97 17.57
C ALA A 381 7.28 -24.33 18.08
N LEU A 382 6.29 -24.12 17.21
CA LEU A 382 5.01 -23.48 17.55
C LEU A 382 3.93 -24.44 18.05
N GLU A 383 4.03 -25.75 17.82
CA GLU A 383 3.10 -26.76 18.34
C GLU A 383 2.92 -26.65 19.86
N ARG A 384 4.01 -26.32 20.57
CA ARG A 384 4.01 -26.11 22.03
C ARG A 384 3.15 -24.93 22.49
N THR A 385 2.79 -24.04 21.57
CA THR A 385 2.02 -22.81 21.85
C THR A 385 0.54 -22.92 21.47
N SER A 386 0.16 -24.01 20.79
CA SER A 386 -1.17 -24.23 20.20
C SER A 386 -2.35 -24.19 21.18
N ALA A 387 -2.09 -24.34 22.48
CA ALA A 387 -3.11 -24.20 23.51
C ALA A 387 -3.63 -22.74 23.66
N ASN A 388 -2.83 -21.74 23.28
CA ASN A 388 -3.14 -20.33 23.53
C ASN A 388 -3.65 -19.59 22.29
N PHE A 389 -3.22 -19.99 21.09
CA PHE A 389 -3.60 -19.31 19.84
C PHE A 389 -3.56 -20.26 18.64
N LYS A 390 -4.26 -19.87 17.57
CA LYS A 390 -4.24 -20.60 16.30
C LYS A 390 -2.95 -20.30 15.54
N THR A 391 -2.18 -21.33 15.25
CA THR A 391 -1.00 -21.24 14.38
C THR A 391 -1.34 -21.72 12.97
N VAL A 392 -0.93 -20.96 11.96
CA VAL A 392 -1.04 -21.32 10.54
C VAL A 392 0.33 -21.14 9.89
N VAL A 393 0.86 -22.19 9.28
CA VAL A 393 2.11 -22.11 8.51
C VAL A 393 1.81 -22.43 7.05
N ASP A 394 1.76 -21.38 6.23
CA ASP A 394 1.38 -21.47 4.83
C ASP A 394 2.62 -21.48 3.93
N LEU A 395 2.59 -22.33 2.90
CA LEU A 395 3.57 -22.29 1.82
C LEU A 395 3.00 -21.47 0.68
N CYS A 396 3.70 -20.38 0.34
CA CYS A 396 3.44 -19.59 -0.85
C CYS A 396 4.51 -19.99 -1.89
N PRO A 397 4.17 -20.87 -2.84
CA PRO A 397 5.10 -21.32 -3.87
C PRO A 397 5.51 -20.21 -4.84
#